data_AF-A0A7C1EQX8-F1
#
_entry.id   AF-A0A7C1EQX8-F1
#
_cell.length_a   1.000
_cell.length_b   1.000
_cell.length_c   1.000
_cell.angle_alpha   90.00
_cell.angle_beta   90.00
_cell.angle_gamma   90.00
#
_symmetry.space_group_name_H-M   'P 1'
#
loop_
_entity.id
_entity.type
_entity.pdbx_description
1 polymer ?
#
loop_
_entity_poly.entity_id
_entity_poly.type
_entity_poly.pdbx_seq_one_letter_code
_entity_poly.pdbx_strand_id
1 'polypeptide(L)'
;MQDMEQAEFLLQGRKVGADFHLIQVKRWLDFDAGRNLDNVLVYASFELRCAIERLAFEILYLAKDGLLTPEEEERCRSIKGTLELLDDVESNYRKRAHFTNLVFSLYSGAPKIAIIDIEFIKRRWHELSDYLHLHARSLGAWDSPKREFQIEGFKLLKETYEQIIKWLTDGKLGLLDKKSMDSDVEDIYDKFLSGEIDESQAVTRLRLAQPVLESRMRRKG
;
A
#
# COMPACT_ATOMS: atom_id res chain seq x y z
N MET A 1 10.11 -20.05 -29.29
CA MET A 1 9.08 -20.92 -28.67
C MET A 1 9.08 -20.75 -27.15
N GLN A 2 10.24 -20.85 -26.50
CA GLN A 2 10.40 -20.65 -25.04
C GLN A 2 10.06 -19.21 -24.56
N ASP A 3 10.49 -18.16 -25.27
CA ASP A 3 10.11 -16.76 -24.91
C ASP A 3 8.60 -16.49 -25.09
N MET A 4 7.94 -17.22 -25.98
CA MET A 4 6.52 -17.02 -26.28
C MET A 4 5.64 -17.62 -25.18
N GLU A 5 6.04 -18.77 -24.64
CA GLU A 5 5.44 -19.43 -23.49
C GLU A 5 5.63 -18.60 -22.20
N GLN A 6 6.80 -17.96 -22.05
CA GLN A 6 7.07 -17.03 -20.93
C GLN A 6 6.30 -15.70 -21.04
N ALA A 7 5.80 -15.34 -22.22
CA ALA A 7 5.06 -14.10 -22.47
C ALA A 7 3.53 -14.27 -22.42
N GLU A 8 2.99 -15.45 -22.11
CA GLU A 8 1.54 -15.70 -22.05
C GLU A 8 0.80 -14.79 -21.05
N PHE A 9 1.50 -14.28 -20.03
CA PHE A 9 0.90 -13.37 -19.06
C PHE A 9 0.47 -12.02 -19.66
N LEU A 10 0.95 -11.68 -20.85
CA LEU A 10 0.53 -10.50 -21.61
C LEU A 10 -0.90 -10.64 -22.16
N LEU A 11 -1.38 -11.88 -22.31
CA LEU A 11 -2.73 -12.18 -22.82
C LEU A 11 -3.79 -12.18 -21.71
N GLN A 12 -3.38 -12.04 -20.45
CA GLN A 12 -4.31 -12.07 -19.33
C GLN A 12 -5.17 -10.80 -19.29
N GLY A 13 -6.48 -10.99 -19.07
CA GLY A 13 -7.40 -9.88 -18.86
C GLY A 13 -6.97 -9.02 -17.68
N ARG A 14 -7.01 -7.70 -17.85
CA ARG A 14 -6.61 -6.76 -16.79
C ARG A 14 -7.56 -6.82 -15.60
N LYS A 15 -7.02 -6.70 -14.40
CA LYS A 15 -7.77 -6.52 -13.15
C LYS A 15 -7.39 -5.20 -12.47
N VAL A 16 -8.21 -4.76 -11.52
CA VAL A 16 -8.07 -3.45 -10.86
C VAL A 16 -7.35 -3.48 -9.51
N GLY A 17 -7.01 -4.66 -8.99
CA GLY A 17 -6.38 -4.80 -7.67
C GLY A 17 -4.87 -4.54 -7.69
N ALA A 18 -4.34 -4.02 -6.57
CA ALA A 18 -2.90 -3.83 -6.40
C ALA A 18 -2.13 -5.16 -6.51
N ASP A 19 -2.72 -6.25 -6.02
CA ASP A 19 -2.20 -7.62 -6.09
C ASP A 19 -1.97 -8.06 -7.55
N PHE A 20 -2.92 -7.80 -8.45
CA PHE A 20 -2.78 -8.12 -9.87
C PHE A 20 -1.58 -7.41 -10.46
N HIS A 21 -1.46 -6.11 -10.22
CA HIS A 21 -0.36 -5.30 -10.73
C HIS A 21 0.99 -5.78 -10.17
N LEU A 22 1.09 -6.11 -8.87
CA LEU A 22 2.30 -6.68 -8.28
C LEU A 22 2.67 -8.04 -8.88
N ILE A 23 1.69 -8.90 -9.18
CA ILE A 23 1.93 -10.17 -9.89
C ILE A 23 2.48 -9.91 -11.29
N GLN A 24 1.94 -8.91 -12.00
CA GLN A 24 2.45 -8.54 -13.32
C GLN A 24 3.88 -7.98 -13.25
N VAL A 25 4.20 -7.15 -12.25
CA VAL A 25 5.58 -6.70 -12.00
C VAL A 25 6.51 -7.89 -11.82
N LYS A 26 6.14 -8.86 -10.98
CA LYS A 26 6.95 -10.06 -10.76
C LYS A 26 7.19 -10.81 -12.08
N ARG A 27 6.14 -11.02 -12.88
CA ARG A 27 6.24 -11.73 -14.15
C ARG A 27 7.10 -10.99 -15.17
N TRP A 28 7.02 -9.66 -15.20
CA TRP A 28 7.93 -8.85 -16.00
C TRP A 28 9.38 -9.03 -15.56
N LEU A 29 9.67 -8.98 -14.26
CA LEU A 29 11.01 -9.19 -13.72
C LEU A 29 11.53 -10.62 -13.97
N ASP A 30 10.66 -11.64 -13.85
CA ASP A 30 10.99 -13.02 -14.17
C ASP A 30 11.27 -13.18 -15.68
N PHE A 31 10.44 -12.55 -16.53
CA PHE A 31 10.65 -12.52 -17.97
C PHE A 31 11.94 -11.79 -18.35
N ASP A 32 12.29 -10.69 -17.69
CA ASP A 32 13.56 -10.00 -17.94
C ASP A 32 14.76 -10.95 -17.81
N ALA A 33 14.73 -11.80 -16.77
CA ALA A 33 15.79 -12.75 -16.44
C ALA A 33 17.19 -12.10 -16.32
N GLY A 34 17.25 -10.82 -15.92
CA GLY A 34 18.49 -10.05 -15.78
C GLY A 34 19.07 -9.50 -17.08
N ARG A 35 18.34 -9.62 -18.19
CA ARG A 35 18.72 -9.04 -19.50
C ARG A 35 18.63 -7.51 -19.51
N ASN A 36 17.94 -6.93 -18.53
CA ASN A 36 17.68 -5.50 -18.40
C ASN A 36 17.01 -4.90 -19.64
N LEU A 37 15.99 -5.55 -20.20
CA LEU A 37 15.31 -5.13 -21.43
C LEU A 37 14.53 -3.83 -21.24
N ASP A 38 14.61 -2.92 -22.22
CA ASP A 38 14.01 -1.59 -22.13
C ASP A 38 12.48 -1.64 -22.01
N ASN A 39 11.84 -2.48 -22.82
CA ASN A 39 10.39 -2.66 -22.75
C ASN A 39 9.96 -3.22 -21.40
N VAL A 40 10.75 -4.12 -20.82
CA VAL A 40 10.43 -4.71 -19.51
C VAL A 40 10.53 -3.65 -18.43
N LEU A 41 11.56 -2.79 -18.46
CA LEU A 41 11.67 -1.66 -17.56
C LEU A 41 10.44 -0.75 -17.61
N VAL A 42 9.99 -0.38 -18.81
CA VAL A 42 8.81 0.46 -19.00
C VAL A 42 7.54 -0.21 -18.47
N TYR A 43 7.25 -1.45 -18.89
CA TYR A 43 6.02 -2.13 -18.50
C TYR A 43 6.00 -2.54 -17.02
N ALA A 44 7.14 -2.95 -16.45
CA ALA A 44 7.23 -3.19 -15.01
C ALA A 44 7.03 -1.90 -14.21
N SER A 45 7.57 -0.77 -14.67
CA SER A 45 7.36 0.54 -14.02
C SER A 45 5.91 0.99 -14.11
N PHE A 46 5.24 0.72 -15.22
CA PHE A 46 3.81 0.96 -15.38
C PHE A 46 2.99 0.16 -14.38
N GLU A 47 3.19 -1.16 -14.35
CA GLU A 47 2.43 -2.03 -13.44
C GLU A 47 2.72 -1.67 -11.98
N LEU A 48 3.98 -1.38 -11.62
CA LEU A 48 4.31 -1.01 -10.24
C LEU A 48 3.70 0.33 -9.83
N ARG A 49 3.66 1.31 -10.74
CA ARG A 49 2.97 2.58 -10.49
C ARG A 49 1.47 2.38 -10.30
N CYS A 50 0.83 1.53 -11.11
CA CYS A 50 -0.57 1.18 -10.90
C CYS A 50 -0.80 0.50 -9.54
N ALA A 51 0.10 -0.40 -9.11
CA ALA A 51 0.02 -0.99 -7.77
C ALA A 51 0.08 0.07 -6.67
N ILE A 52 1.03 1.00 -6.77
CA ILE A 52 1.19 2.14 -5.85
C ILE A 52 -0.08 3.01 -5.81
N GLU A 53 -0.66 3.36 -6.97
CA GLU A 53 -1.88 4.15 -7.04
C GLU A 53 -3.07 3.43 -6.40
N ARG A 54 -3.19 2.12 -6.60
CA ARG A 54 -4.24 1.30 -5.96
C ARG A 54 -4.06 1.20 -4.45
N LEU A 55 -2.83 1.00 -3.98
CA LEU A 55 -2.53 1.00 -2.55
C LEU A 55 -2.82 2.36 -1.92
N ALA A 56 -2.39 3.45 -2.57
CA ALA A 56 -2.66 4.81 -2.12
C ALA A 56 -4.16 5.08 -2.00
N PHE A 57 -4.95 4.65 -2.99
CA PHE A 57 -6.40 4.78 -2.95
C PHE A 57 -7.03 3.97 -1.82
N GLU A 58 -6.60 2.72 -1.62
CA GLU A 58 -7.11 1.87 -0.53
C GLU A 58 -6.79 2.45 0.85
N ILE A 59 -5.57 2.97 1.06
CA ILE A 59 -5.18 3.67 2.30
C ILE A 59 -6.07 4.89 2.53
N LEU A 60 -6.26 5.72 1.50
CA LEU A 60 -7.12 6.91 1.58
C LEU A 60 -8.56 6.52 1.94
N TYR A 61 -9.10 5.51 1.26
CA TYR A 61 -10.47 5.02 1.50
C TYR A 61 -10.64 4.50 2.92
N LEU A 62 -9.68 3.71 3.43
CA LEU A 62 -9.67 3.23 4.81
C LEU A 62 -9.55 4.39 5.82
N ALA A 63 -8.66 5.34 5.58
CA ALA A 63 -8.44 6.47 6.47
C ALA A 63 -9.65 7.42 6.56
N LYS A 64 -10.52 7.39 5.54
CA LYS A 64 -11.78 8.14 5.44
C LYS A 64 -13.02 7.29 5.79
N ASP A 65 -12.83 6.12 6.42
CA ASP A 65 -13.92 5.22 6.84
C ASP A 65 -14.86 4.79 5.69
N GLY A 66 -14.28 4.67 4.49
CA GLY A 66 -15.00 4.30 3.28
C GLY A 66 -15.90 5.39 2.70
N LEU A 67 -15.78 6.63 3.17
CA LEU A 67 -16.61 7.75 2.75
C LEU A 67 -15.75 8.84 2.10
N LEU A 68 -15.70 8.84 0.78
CA LEU A 68 -15.16 9.95 -0.01
C LEU A 68 -16.30 10.90 -0.40
N THR A 69 -16.05 12.21 -0.36
CA THR A 69 -17.01 13.17 -0.93
C THR A 69 -16.97 13.13 -2.47
N PRO A 70 -18.02 13.59 -3.17
CA PRO A 70 -17.99 13.67 -4.64
C PRO A 70 -16.79 14.48 -5.18
N GLU A 71 -16.37 15.52 -4.47
CA GLU A 71 -15.19 16.32 -4.83
C GLU A 71 -13.89 15.54 -4.65
N GLU A 72 -13.76 14.75 -3.58
CA GLU A 72 -12.60 13.88 -3.34
C GLU A 72 -12.54 12.74 -4.36
N GLU A 73 -13.68 12.15 -4.71
CA GLU A 73 -13.79 11.14 -5.77
C GLU A 73 -13.34 11.71 -7.11
N GLU A 74 -13.81 12.91 -7.47
CA GLU A 74 -13.40 13.58 -8.71
C GLU A 74 -11.89 13.91 -8.69
N ARG A 75 -11.38 14.39 -7.56
CA ARG A 75 -9.94 14.65 -7.40
C ARG A 75 -9.11 13.38 -7.57
N CYS A 76 -9.57 12.23 -7.08
CA CYS A 76 -8.92 10.93 -7.28
C CYS A 76 -8.82 10.50 -8.75
N ARG A 77 -9.61 11.09 -9.67
CA ARG A 77 -9.49 10.83 -11.12
C ARG A 77 -8.32 11.56 -11.77
N SER A 78 -7.76 12.57 -11.10
CA SER A 78 -6.58 13.27 -11.58
C SER A 78 -5.31 12.45 -11.34
N ILE A 79 -4.26 12.70 -12.14
CA ILE A 79 -3.01 11.94 -12.12
C ILE A 79 -2.36 11.90 -10.72
N LYS A 80 -2.47 12.99 -9.94
CA LYS A 80 -1.84 13.11 -8.62
C LYS A 80 -2.83 13.19 -7.46
N GLY A 81 -4.13 13.31 -7.72
CA GLY A 81 -5.09 13.72 -6.70
C GLY A 81 -5.21 12.74 -5.53
N THR A 82 -5.12 11.43 -5.76
CA THR A 82 -5.07 10.45 -4.66
C THR A 82 -3.85 10.63 -3.78
N LEU A 83 -2.68 10.90 -4.36
CA LEU A 83 -1.44 11.12 -3.60
C LEU A 83 -1.46 12.43 -2.82
N GLU A 84 -2.10 13.46 -3.36
CA GLU A 84 -2.28 14.74 -2.67
C GLU A 84 -3.28 14.61 -1.50
N LEU A 85 -4.38 13.86 -1.69
CA LEU A 85 -5.36 13.61 -0.63
C LEU A 85 -4.79 12.75 0.51
N LEU A 86 -3.73 11.98 0.27
CA LEU A 86 -3.06 11.23 1.33
C LEU A 86 -2.39 12.15 2.36
N ASP A 87 -1.94 13.35 1.96
CA ASP A 87 -1.33 14.31 2.88
C ASP A 87 -2.29 14.76 3.98
N ASP A 88 -3.58 14.84 3.63
CA ASP A 88 -4.64 15.23 4.56
C ASP A 88 -4.94 14.15 5.61
N VAL A 89 -4.55 12.90 5.35
CA VAL A 89 -4.90 11.74 6.19
C VAL A 89 -3.70 11.01 6.79
N GLU A 90 -2.47 11.27 6.36
CA GLU A 90 -1.28 10.49 6.70
C GLU A 90 -1.09 10.30 8.21
N SER A 91 -1.07 11.41 8.96
CA SER A 91 -0.85 11.39 10.41
C SER A 91 -1.94 10.57 11.12
N ASN A 92 -3.19 10.72 10.67
CA ASN A 92 -4.32 9.99 11.23
C ASN A 92 -4.25 8.49 10.88
N TYR A 93 -4.02 8.16 9.60
CA TYR A 93 -3.86 6.78 9.12
C TYR A 93 -2.84 6.00 9.96
N ARG A 94 -1.64 6.56 10.16
CA ARG A 94 -0.57 5.88 10.88
C ARG A 94 -0.98 5.59 12.33
N LYS A 95 -1.51 6.58 13.05
CA LYS A 95 -1.98 6.40 14.42
C LYS A 95 -3.11 5.36 14.52
N ARG A 96 -4.06 5.39 13.58
CA ARG A 96 -5.17 4.43 13.50
C ARG A 96 -4.69 3.01 13.25
N ALA A 97 -3.73 2.82 12.34
CA ALA A 97 -3.13 1.52 12.04
C ALA A 97 -2.37 0.97 13.25
N HIS A 98 -1.62 1.84 13.96
CA HIS A 98 -0.98 1.48 15.23
C HIS A 98 -2.01 1.03 16.27
N PHE A 99 -3.04 1.84 16.53
CA PHE A 99 -4.07 1.47 17.49
C PHE A 99 -4.77 0.16 17.14
N THR A 100 -5.08 -0.05 15.85
CA THR A 100 -5.67 -1.30 15.37
C THR A 100 -4.79 -2.51 15.72
N ASN A 101 -3.48 -2.39 15.52
CA ASN A 101 -2.53 -3.43 15.93
C ASN A 101 -2.51 -3.63 17.46
N LEU A 102 -2.67 -2.58 18.27
CA LEU A 102 -2.78 -2.73 19.73
C LEU A 102 -4.00 -3.55 20.12
N VAL A 103 -5.16 -3.24 19.53
CA VAL A 103 -6.40 -4.01 19.77
C VAL A 103 -6.23 -5.45 19.33
N PHE A 104 -5.72 -5.69 18.12
CA PHE A 104 -5.53 -7.02 17.57
C PHE A 104 -4.48 -7.85 18.33
N SER A 105 -3.50 -7.22 18.97
CA SER A 105 -2.52 -7.91 19.83
C SER A 105 -3.15 -8.63 21.04
N LEU A 106 -4.39 -8.30 21.40
CA LEU A 106 -5.12 -8.92 22.51
C LEU A 106 -5.86 -10.20 22.11
N TYR A 107 -6.05 -10.42 20.81
CA TYR A 107 -6.82 -11.54 20.29
C TYR A 107 -5.90 -12.51 19.55
N SER A 108 -5.82 -13.75 20.04
CA SER A 108 -5.06 -14.80 19.37
C SER A 108 -5.59 -15.05 17.96
N GLY A 109 -4.72 -14.99 16.96
CA GLY A 109 -5.06 -15.23 15.55
C GLY A 109 -5.61 -14.01 14.80
N ALA A 110 -5.70 -12.83 15.44
CA ALA A 110 -6.03 -11.60 14.71
C ALA A 110 -4.92 -11.26 13.69
N PRO A 111 -5.28 -10.77 12.49
CA PRO A 111 -4.29 -10.41 11.48
C PRO A 111 -3.50 -9.18 11.94
N LYS A 112 -2.20 -9.12 11.65
CA LYS A 112 -1.44 -7.89 11.80
C LYS A 112 -1.82 -6.91 10.70
N ILE A 113 -2.01 -5.64 11.02
CA ILE A 113 -2.22 -4.57 10.05
C ILE A 113 -0.87 -4.03 9.57
N ALA A 114 -0.72 -3.96 8.25
CA ALA A 114 0.44 -3.34 7.60
C ALA A 114 0.39 -1.82 7.80
N ILE A 115 1.48 -1.26 8.31
CA ILE A 115 1.66 0.19 8.42
C ILE A 115 2.53 0.62 7.25
N ILE A 116 1.87 1.14 6.22
CA ILE A 116 2.52 1.55 4.99
C ILE A 116 3.10 2.96 5.15
N ASP A 117 4.32 3.15 4.67
CA ASP A 117 4.98 4.46 4.62
C ASP A 117 4.46 5.26 3.41
N ILE A 118 3.63 6.28 3.69
CA ILE A 118 3.01 7.13 2.67
C ILE A 118 4.06 7.97 1.93
N GLU A 119 5.04 8.53 2.65
CA GLU A 119 6.15 9.27 2.03
C GLU A 119 6.94 8.37 1.06
N PHE A 120 7.21 7.12 1.44
CA PHE A 120 7.84 6.15 0.56
C PHE A 120 7.02 5.92 -0.70
N ILE A 121 5.72 5.65 -0.59
CA ILE A 121 4.82 5.43 -1.74
C ILE A 121 4.83 6.64 -2.68
N LYS A 122 4.69 7.85 -2.14
CA LYS A 122 4.70 9.10 -2.92
C LYS A 122 6.02 9.30 -3.65
N ARG A 123 7.14 9.13 -2.94
CA ARG A 123 8.48 9.25 -3.53
C ARG A 123 8.68 8.25 -4.67
N ARG A 124 8.40 6.97 -4.42
CA ARG A 124 8.57 5.92 -5.45
C ARG A 124 7.66 6.11 -6.65
N TRP A 125 6.44 6.64 -6.46
CA TRP A 125 5.56 6.98 -7.57
C TRP A 125 6.20 8.00 -8.54
N HIS A 126 6.84 9.04 -7.99
CA HIS A 126 7.54 10.04 -8.78
C HIS A 126 8.77 9.47 -9.46
N GLU A 127 9.61 8.74 -8.73
CA GLU A 127 10.83 8.13 -9.27
C GLU A 127 10.53 7.14 -10.41
N LEU A 128 9.47 6.33 -10.28
CA LEU A 128 9.06 5.37 -11.33
C LEU A 128 8.50 6.05 -12.59
N SER A 129 7.99 7.27 -12.47
CA SER A 129 7.47 8.03 -13.61
C SER A 129 8.55 8.37 -14.63
N ASP A 130 9.81 8.45 -14.21
CA ASP A 130 10.94 8.71 -15.11
C ASP A 130 11.25 7.53 -16.05
N TYR A 131 10.86 6.31 -15.65
CA TYR A 131 11.11 5.07 -16.40
C TYR A 131 9.92 4.63 -17.25
N LEU A 132 8.79 5.34 -17.13
CA LEU A 132 7.54 5.07 -17.84
C LEU A 132 7.49 5.65 -19.26
N HIS A 133 8.23 6.72 -19.49
CA HIS A 133 8.13 7.50 -20.71
C HIS A 133 9.45 7.44 -21.47
N LEU A 134 9.54 6.49 -22.40
CA LEU A 134 10.70 6.34 -23.32
C LEU A 134 11.05 7.67 -24.01
N HIS A 135 10.05 8.48 -24.35
CA HIS A 135 10.21 9.80 -24.97
C HIS A 135 10.58 10.94 -24.03
N ALA A 136 10.49 10.76 -22.70
CA ALA A 136 10.82 11.81 -21.73
C ALA A 136 12.32 11.93 -21.44
N ARG A 137 13.13 10.95 -21.90
CA ARG A 137 14.58 10.95 -21.78
C ARG A 137 15.22 10.94 -23.17
N SER A 138 16.39 11.55 -23.31
CA SER A 138 17.13 11.55 -24.58
C SER A 138 17.47 10.13 -25.01
N LEU A 139 17.48 9.86 -26.33
CA LEU A 139 17.95 8.59 -26.90
C LEU A 139 19.30 8.14 -26.30
N GLY A 140 20.21 9.08 -26.04
CA GLY A 140 21.52 8.79 -25.43
C GLY A 140 21.48 8.18 -24.02
N ALA A 141 20.38 8.32 -23.27
CA ALA A 141 20.22 7.65 -21.97
C ALA A 141 19.84 6.17 -22.15
N TRP A 142 18.98 5.87 -23.14
CA TRP A 142 18.55 4.51 -23.46
C TRP A 142 19.63 3.72 -24.21
N ASP A 143 20.33 4.38 -25.12
CA ASP A 143 21.39 3.83 -25.97
C ASP A 143 22.78 3.88 -25.32
N SER A 144 22.88 4.30 -24.06
CA SER A 144 24.14 4.36 -23.33
C SER A 144 24.81 2.97 -23.32
N PRO A 145 26.07 2.83 -23.78
CA PRO A 145 26.77 1.54 -23.78
C PRO A 145 26.89 0.90 -22.39
N LYS A 146 26.87 1.73 -21.35
CA LYS A 146 26.95 1.28 -19.95
C LYS A 146 25.60 0.87 -19.35
N ARG A 147 24.48 1.15 -20.04
CA ARG A 147 23.12 0.81 -19.59
C ARG A 147 22.78 1.34 -18.18
N GLU A 148 23.40 2.45 -17.77
CA GLU A 148 23.28 3.01 -16.41
C GLU A 148 21.80 3.30 -16.06
N PHE A 149 21.06 3.87 -17.02
CA PHE A 149 19.64 4.16 -16.87
C PHE A 149 18.81 2.90 -16.57
N GLN A 150 19.05 1.80 -17.29
CA GLN A 150 18.34 0.55 -17.05
C GLN A 150 18.74 -0.07 -15.72
N ILE A 151 20.02 -0.07 -15.38
CA ILE A 151 20.52 -0.61 -14.10
C ILE A 151 19.87 0.11 -12.91
N GLU A 152 19.84 1.44 -12.93
CA GLU A 152 19.22 2.25 -11.89
C GLU A 152 17.70 2.03 -11.82
N GLY A 153 17.03 1.96 -12.97
CA GLY A 153 15.60 1.72 -13.04
C GLY A 153 15.20 0.33 -12.54
N PHE A 154 15.92 -0.73 -12.91
CA PHE A 154 15.67 -2.08 -12.39
C PHE A 154 15.97 -2.19 -10.90
N LYS A 155 16.98 -1.47 -10.40
CA LYS A 155 17.25 -1.38 -8.95
C LYS A 155 16.07 -0.72 -8.22
N LEU A 156 15.61 0.43 -8.70
CA LEU A 156 14.44 1.14 -8.17
C LEU A 156 13.19 0.27 -8.16
N LEU A 157 12.91 -0.43 -9.26
CA LEU A 157 11.80 -1.36 -9.40
C LEU A 157 11.83 -2.46 -8.34
N LYS A 158 12.98 -3.14 -8.21
CA LYS A 158 13.15 -4.25 -7.27
C LYS A 158 12.99 -3.78 -5.83
N GLU A 159 13.69 -2.72 -5.44
CA GLU A 159 13.58 -2.16 -4.08
C GLU A 159 12.15 -1.76 -3.73
N THR A 160 11.44 -1.14 -4.68
CA THR A 160 10.05 -0.70 -4.46
C THR A 160 9.11 -1.90 -4.38
N TYR A 161 9.24 -2.86 -5.29
CA TYR A 161 8.46 -4.09 -5.30
C TYR A 161 8.65 -4.89 -4.01
N GLU A 162 9.90 -5.14 -3.62
CA GLU A 162 10.25 -5.90 -2.42
C GLU A 162 9.71 -5.25 -1.15
N GLN A 163 9.80 -3.92 -1.04
CA GLN A 163 9.28 -3.19 0.11
C GLN A 163 7.75 -3.29 0.22
N ILE A 164 7.03 -3.18 -0.91
CA ILE A 164 5.57 -3.34 -0.94
C ILE A 164 5.18 -4.77 -0.59
N ILE A 165 5.84 -5.77 -1.18
CA ILE A 165 5.58 -7.19 -0.87
C ILE A 165 5.85 -7.48 0.60
N LYS A 166 6.91 -6.92 1.18
CA LYS A 166 7.21 -7.05 2.60
C LYS A 166 6.04 -6.55 3.46
N TRP A 167 5.53 -5.34 3.20
CA TRP A 167 4.38 -4.82 3.95
C TRP A 167 3.15 -5.73 3.84
N LEU A 168 2.82 -6.21 2.64
CA LEU A 168 1.64 -7.04 2.38
C LEU A 168 1.80 -8.50 2.86
N THR A 169 3.04 -8.93 3.10
CA THR A 169 3.35 -10.24 3.70
C THR A 169 3.33 -10.14 5.23
N ASP A 170 3.88 -9.06 5.78
CA ASP A 170 3.95 -8.81 7.23
C ASP A 170 2.59 -8.47 7.83
N GLY A 171 1.63 -8.03 7.02
CA GLY A 171 0.30 -7.67 7.48
C GLY A 171 -0.73 -7.49 6.37
N LYS A 172 -1.96 -7.18 6.76
CA LYS A 172 -3.07 -6.86 5.87
C LYS A 172 -3.31 -5.35 5.84
N LEU A 173 -3.86 -4.85 4.74
CA LEU A 173 -4.47 -3.53 4.75
C LEU A 173 -5.80 -3.61 5.50
N GLY A 174 -6.03 -2.63 6.37
CA GLY A 174 -7.24 -2.55 7.15
C GLY A 174 -7.09 -1.58 8.31
N LEU A 175 -8.21 -1.04 8.77
CA LEU A 175 -8.30 -0.25 9.99
C LEU A 175 -9.56 -0.70 10.73
N LEU A 176 -9.55 -0.59 12.06
CA LEU A 176 -10.82 -0.68 12.78
C LEU A 176 -11.71 0.50 12.40
N ASP A 177 -12.95 0.18 12.04
CA ASP A 177 -14.01 1.18 11.88
C ASP A 177 -14.46 1.64 13.26
N LYS A 178 -14.35 2.94 13.53
CA LYS A 178 -14.78 3.55 14.80
C LYS A 178 -16.24 3.20 15.12
N LYS A 179 -17.12 3.17 14.12
CA LYS A 179 -18.56 2.87 14.32
C LYS A 179 -18.83 1.45 14.78
N SER A 180 -17.88 0.54 14.56
CA SER A 180 -17.97 -0.86 14.97
C SER A 180 -17.39 -1.12 16.37
N MET A 181 -16.73 -0.13 16.97
CA MET A 181 -16.10 -0.26 18.28
C MET A 181 -17.16 -0.31 19.40
N ASP A 182 -16.88 -1.09 20.43
CA ASP A 182 -17.59 -0.95 21.71
C ASP A 182 -17.20 0.39 22.36
N SER A 183 -18.11 1.02 23.11
CA SER A 183 -17.89 2.34 23.72
C SER A 183 -16.64 2.41 24.59
N ASP A 184 -16.28 1.31 25.26
CA ASP A 184 -15.07 1.23 26.08
C ASP A 184 -13.79 1.29 25.22
N VAL A 185 -13.82 0.71 24.01
CA VAL A 185 -12.71 0.74 23.05
C VAL A 185 -12.65 2.10 22.35
N GLU A 186 -13.81 2.69 22.05
CA GLU A 186 -13.93 4.01 21.42
C GLU A 186 -13.31 5.13 22.28
N ASP A 187 -13.56 5.12 23.60
CA ASP A 187 -12.94 6.10 24.53
C ASP A 187 -11.42 5.98 24.55
N ILE A 188 -10.88 4.76 24.57
CA ILE A 188 -9.43 4.52 24.54
C ILE A 188 -8.85 4.96 23.19
N TYR A 189 -9.56 4.68 22.09
CA TYR A 189 -9.17 5.09 20.75
C TYR A 189 -9.03 6.60 20.62
N ASP A 190 -10.04 7.36 21.06
CA ASP A 190 -10.03 8.83 20.97
C ASP A 190 -8.91 9.44 21.81
N LYS A 191 -8.68 8.93 23.03
CA LYS A 191 -7.58 9.35 23.91
C LYS A 191 -6.20 9.02 23.33
N PHE A 192 -6.07 7.88 22.66
CA PHE A 192 -4.81 7.50 22.02
C PHE A 192 -4.52 8.38 20.80
N LEU A 193 -5.51 8.64 19.95
CA LEU A 193 -5.33 9.48 18.76
C LEU A 193 -5.00 10.93 19.12
N SER A 194 -5.63 11.47 20.16
CA SER A 194 -5.36 12.81 20.69
C SER A 194 -4.00 12.93 21.38
N GLY A 195 -3.38 11.81 21.75
CA GLY A 195 -2.13 11.77 22.50
C GLY A 195 -2.31 11.99 24.01
N GLU A 196 -3.54 11.94 24.53
CA GLU A 196 -3.81 11.96 25.97
C GLU A 196 -3.23 10.72 26.67
N ILE A 197 -3.20 9.59 25.96
CA ILE A 197 -2.57 8.35 26.44
C ILE A 197 -1.53 7.83 25.46
N ASP A 198 -0.48 7.21 26.01
CA ASP A 198 0.54 6.52 25.23
C ASP A 198 0.15 5.06 24.91
N GLU A 199 1.02 4.37 24.17
CA GLU A 199 0.84 2.97 23.78
C GLU A 199 0.72 2.03 24.98
N SER A 200 1.55 2.22 26.02
CA SER A 200 1.56 1.37 27.22
C SER A 200 0.24 1.51 27.99
N GLN A 201 -0.24 2.75 28.13
CA GLN A 201 -1.51 3.07 28.75
C GLN A 201 -2.68 2.53 27.94
N ALA A 202 -2.67 2.66 26.61
CA ALA A 202 -3.70 2.11 25.73
C ALA A 202 -3.78 0.58 25.87
N VAL A 203 -2.66 -0.14 25.79
CA VAL A 203 -2.60 -1.60 25.96
C VAL A 203 -3.14 -2.02 27.33
N THR A 204 -2.74 -1.31 28.40
CA THR A 204 -3.20 -1.61 29.76
C THR A 204 -4.72 -1.47 29.87
N ARG A 205 -5.28 -0.37 29.36
CA ARG A 205 -6.74 -0.12 29.39
C ARG A 205 -7.51 -1.12 28.54
N LEU A 206 -7.01 -1.47 27.35
CA LEU A 206 -7.66 -2.46 26.49
C LEU A 206 -7.67 -3.86 27.14
N ARG A 207 -6.59 -4.27 27.82
CA ARG A 207 -6.54 -5.53 28.59
C ARG A 207 -7.54 -5.56 29.73
N LEU A 208 -7.74 -4.44 30.42
CA LEU A 208 -8.73 -4.34 31.49
C LEU A 208 -10.16 -4.44 30.95
N ALA A 209 -10.42 -3.89 29.77
CA ALA A 209 -11.72 -3.97 29.11
C ALA A 209 -12.01 -5.37 28.51
N GLN A 210 -10.98 -6.10 28.07
CA GLN A 210 -11.10 -7.36 27.32
C GLN A 210 -12.08 -8.39 27.93
N PRO A 211 -12.05 -8.74 29.24
CA PRO A 211 -12.95 -9.75 29.79
C PRO A 211 -14.43 -9.37 29.66
N VAL A 212 -14.74 -8.08 29.81
CA VAL A 212 -16.10 -7.56 29.68
C VAL A 212 -16.54 -7.58 28.21
N LEU A 213 -15.66 -7.19 27.29
CA LEU A 213 -15.91 -7.21 25.85
C LEU A 213 -16.21 -8.64 25.37
N GLU A 214 -15.39 -9.62 25.77
CA GLU A 214 -15.61 -11.04 25.45
C GLU A 214 -16.94 -11.56 26.00
N SER A 215 -17.31 -11.17 27.23
CA SER A 215 -18.61 -11.54 27.79
C SER A 215 -19.78 -10.91 27.02
N ARG A 216 -19.65 -9.69 26.52
CA ARG A 216 -20.70 -9.03 25.72
C ARG A 216 -20.85 -9.69 24.35
N MET A 217 -19.74 -10.03 23.70
CA MET A 217 -19.76 -10.75 22.41
C MET A 217 -20.46 -12.10 22.52
N ARG A 218 -20.17 -12.88 23.58
CA ARG A 218 -20.82 -14.19 23.82
C ARG A 218 -22.32 -14.11 24.12
N ARG A 219 -22.85 -12.93 24.51
CA ARG A 219 -24.28 -12.72 24.75
C ARG A 219 -25.03 -12.22 23.52
N LYS A 220 -24.32 -11.66 22.54
CA LYS A 220 -24.89 -11.13 21.29
C LYS A 220 -24.89 -12.16 20.15
N GLY A 221 -23.99 -13.15 20.18
CA GLY A 221 -24.00 -14.31 19.29
C GLY A 221 -24.87 -15.43 19.85
#